data_AF-A0A1B6MUW1-F1
#
_entry.id   AF-A0A1B6MUW1-F1
#
_cell.length_a   1.000
_cell.length_b   1.000
_cell.length_c   1.000
_cell.angle_alpha   90.00
_cell.angle_beta   90.00
_cell.angle_gamma   90.00
#
_symmetry.space_group_name_H-M   'P 1'
#
loop_
_entity.id
_entity.type
_entity.pdbx_description
1 polymer ?
#
loop_
_entity_poly.entity_id
_entity_poly.type
_entity_poly.pdbx_seq_one_letter_code
_entity_poly.pdbx_strand_id
1 'polypeptide(L)'
;MVKLHVKKGDENQFLYETTVTEAVDDVTLAVTAIYNGRLKINRICSEMEELSKHGTMLPPDMMGLTDEQLEELKLSDDWGGKCVPSGGWTFNRDPIGRRNGHQPSEHMQEVITKTINEAKTLISKKQIDAGVCVTQKMVQEGIDMLRGVMMIVYPMNLPPHDVIQQEFDNTEDLSGTQASLEVIDPSLAQLWFSGKEMQRGKKLSDYLGKNEKTKVIVKVSKMGQGAPAREPVVGEEERKQMMLHQYRRQEELKKLEQDGDDHYLDSAWADSKSLKRSFQGLSDVSWRPK
;
A
#
# COMPACT_ATOMS: atom_id res chain seq x y z
N MET A 1 7.30 6.91 26.35
CA MET A 1 7.73 6.49 25.00
C MET A 1 6.88 7.19 23.95
N VAL A 2 7.53 7.88 23.04
CA VAL A 2 6.91 8.66 21.98
C VAL A 2 6.59 7.73 20.81
N LYS A 3 5.39 7.88 20.25
CA LYS A 3 4.97 7.15 19.05
C LYS A 3 5.01 8.07 17.84
N LEU A 4 5.90 7.79 16.89
CA LEU A 4 5.95 8.47 15.61
C LEU A 4 5.02 7.73 14.63
N HIS A 5 3.98 8.40 14.17
CA HIS A 5 3.20 7.99 13.02
C HIS A 5 3.91 8.47 11.76
N VAL A 6 4.61 7.54 11.11
CA VAL A 6 5.41 7.79 9.93
C VAL A 6 4.52 7.82 8.69
N LYS A 7 4.65 8.87 7.89
CA LYS A 7 3.97 9.04 6.61
C LYS A 7 4.94 9.39 5.49
N LYS A 8 4.56 9.12 4.24
CA LYS A 8 5.24 9.63 3.05
C LYS A 8 4.21 10.37 2.20
N GLY A 9 4.43 11.68 1.99
CA GLY A 9 3.38 12.54 1.43
C GLY A 9 2.16 12.53 2.34
N ASP A 10 1.03 12.03 1.84
CA ASP A 10 -0.22 11.86 2.60
C ASP A 10 -0.50 10.40 2.97
N GLU A 11 0.33 9.46 2.53
CA GLU A 11 0.15 8.05 2.82
C GLU A 11 0.69 7.65 4.20
N ASN A 12 -0.17 6.98 4.97
CA ASN A 12 0.20 6.34 6.23
C ASN A 12 1.12 5.14 5.97
N GLN A 13 2.26 5.09 6.66
CA GLN A 13 3.25 4.03 6.50
C GLN A 13 3.25 3.07 7.69
N PHE A 14 3.75 3.50 8.85
CA PHE A 14 3.81 2.67 10.06
C PHE A 14 3.92 3.51 11.34
N LEU A 15 3.78 2.86 12.49
CA LEU A 15 4.08 3.46 13.80
C LEU A 15 5.49 3.04 14.23
N TYR A 16 6.27 3.98 14.73
CA TYR A 16 7.59 3.74 15.31
C TYR A 16 7.63 4.26 16.74
N GLU A 17 8.26 3.53 17.65
CA GLU A 17 8.38 3.90 19.05
C GLU A 17 9.81 4.29 19.39
N THR A 18 9.98 5.43 20.06
CA THR A 18 11.27 6.05 20.38
C THR A 18 11.19 6.87 21.66
N THR A 19 12.34 7.30 22.18
CA THR A 19 12.45 8.21 23.31
C THR A 19 12.76 9.64 22.87
N VAL A 20 12.35 10.63 23.67
CA VAL A 20 12.57 12.05 23.37
C VAL A 20 14.07 12.43 23.42
N THR A 21 14.87 11.63 24.12
CA THR A 21 16.30 11.82 24.31
C THR A 21 17.15 11.37 23.12
N GLU A 22 16.59 10.55 22.23
CA GLU A 22 17.30 10.05 21.06
C GLU A 22 17.66 11.17 20.08
N ALA A 23 18.79 10.97 19.39
CA ALA A 23 19.21 11.86 18.33
C ALA A 23 18.29 11.70 17.13
N VAL A 24 17.99 12.82 16.46
CA VAL A 24 17.23 12.81 15.20
C VAL A 24 17.90 11.94 14.15
N ASP A 25 19.23 11.85 14.16
CA ASP A 25 20.00 11.06 13.20
C ASP A 25 19.72 9.55 13.36
N ASP A 26 19.85 9.02 14.58
CA ASP A 26 19.57 7.60 14.88
C ASP A 26 18.12 7.23 14.51
N VAL A 27 17.17 8.11 14.84
CA VAL A 27 15.76 7.92 14.53
C VAL A 27 15.51 7.99 13.02
N THR A 28 16.20 8.88 12.31
CA THR A 28 16.10 8.98 10.84
C THR A 28 16.65 7.73 10.17
N LEU A 29 17.78 7.20 10.65
CA LEU A 29 18.37 5.96 10.16
C LEU A 29 17.44 4.77 10.42
N ALA A 30 16.91 4.64 11.64
CA ALA A 30 16.00 3.55 12.00
C ALA A 30 14.69 3.60 11.20
N VAL A 31 14.06 4.78 11.10
CA VAL A 31 12.82 4.96 10.33
C VAL A 31 13.05 4.68 8.84
N THR A 32 14.17 5.15 8.27
CA THR A 32 14.52 4.88 6.87
C THR A 32 14.78 3.41 6.63
N ALA A 33 15.49 2.73 7.55
CA ALA A 33 15.76 1.30 7.45
C ALA A 33 14.46 0.48 7.48
N ILE A 34 13.53 0.81 8.39
CA ILE A 34 12.21 0.16 8.44
C ILE A 34 11.42 0.46 7.17
N TYR A 35 11.39 1.71 6.71
CA TYR A 35 10.67 2.10 5.49
C TYR A 35 11.18 1.34 4.26
N ASN A 36 12.49 1.35 4.02
CA ASN A 36 13.11 0.63 2.90
C ASN A 36 12.95 -0.89 3.04
N GLY A 37 13.07 -1.44 4.25
CA GLY A 37 12.87 -2.86 4.50
C GLY A 37 11.44 -3.32 4.21
N ARG A 38 10.43 -2.49 4.52
CA ARG A 38 9.03 -2.77 4.14
C ARG A 38 8.86 -2.78 2.62
N LEU A 39 9.49 -1.84 1.90
CA LEU A 39 9.48 -1.84 0.43
C LEU A 39 10.14 -3.10 -0.13
N LYS A 40 11.28 -3.49 0.43
CA LYS A 40 12.02 -4.70 0.06
C LYS A 40 11.18 -5.96 0.20
N ILE A 41 10.51 -6.11 1.34
CA ILE A 41 9.62 -7.27 1.56
C ILE A 41 8.44 -7.27 0.60
N ASN A 42 7.86 -6.10 0.28
CA ASN A 42 6.81 -6.03 -0.75
C ASN A 42 7.31 -6.46 -2.13
N ARG A 43 8.54 -6.07 -2.53
CA ARG A 43 9.14 -6.50 -3.80
C ARG A 43 9.35 -8.01 -3.84
N ILE A 44 9.97 -8.56 -2.79
CA ILE A 44 10.21 -10.02 -2.67
C ILE A 44 8.88 -10.78 -2.72
N CYS A 45 7.86 -10.32 -2.00
CA CYS A 45 6.53 -10.94 -2.03
C CYS A 45 5.93 -10.97 -3.44
N SER A 46 6.01 -9.87 -4.20
CA SER A 46 5.50 -9.82 -5.57
C SER A 46 6.23 -10.81 -6.49
N GLU A 47 7.55 -10.87 -6.41
CA GLU A 47 8.36 -11.81 -7.20
C GLU A 47 8.12 -13.27 -6.78
N MET A 48 7.88 -13.54 -5.50
CA MET A 48 7.55 -14.88 -5.01
C MET A 48 6.17 -15.35 -5.48
N GLU A 49 5.21 -14.44 -5.69
CA GLU A 49 3.91 -14.79 -6.31
C GLU A 49 4.09 -15.23 -7.77
N GLU A 50 4.98 -14.58 -8.52
CA GLU A 50 5.33 -14.99 -9.88
C GLU A 50 6.11 -16.31 -9.90
N LEU A 51 7.06 -16.48 -8.98
CA LEU A 51 7.82 -17.72 -8.79
C LEU A 51 6.90 -18.91 -8.51
N SER A 52 5.88 -18.71 -7.68
CA SER A 52 4.90 -19.74 -7.36
C SER A 52 4.11 -20.21 -8.59
N LYS A 53 3.89 -19.34 -9.57
CA LYS A 53 3.09 -19.64 -10.78
C LYS A 53 3.91 -20.11 -11.97
N HIS A 54 5.13 -19.62 -12.10
CA HIS A 54 5.92 -19.75 -13.33
C HIS A 54 7.35 -20.27 -13.10
N GLY A 55 7.77 -20.52 -11.86
CA GLY A 55 9.09 -21.07 -11.56
C GLY A 55 10.21 -20.03 -11.54
N THR A 56 11.46 -20.50 -11.67
CA THR A 56 12.66 -19.67 -11.53
C THR A 56 12.88 -18.77 -12.74
N MET A 57 13.63 -17.69 -12.54
CA MET A 57 13.98 -16.75 -13.60
C MET A 57 14.93 -17.37 -14.63
N LEU A 58 14.67 -17.13 -15.91
CA LEU A 58 15.59 -17.53 -16.99
C LEU A 58 16.86 -16.67 -16.96
N PRO A 59 17.99 -17.15 -17.50
CA PRO A 59 19.18 -16.34 -17.67
C PRO A 59 18.90 -15.08 -18.52
N PRO A 60 19.58 -13.94 -18.26
CA PRO A 60 19.37 -12.70 -19.02
C PRO A 60 19.47 -12.86 -20.54
N ASP A 61 20.34 -13.76 -21.00
CA ASP A 61 20.57 -14.04 -22.42
C ASP A 61 19.40 -14.76 -23.11
N MET A 62 18.50 -15.37 -22.32
CA MET A 62 17.34 -16.14 -22.81
C MET A 62 16.01 -15.41 -22.63
N MET A 63 15.99 -14.31 -21.86
CA MET A 63 14.75 -13.59 -21.57
C MET A 63 14.18 -12.94 -22.84
N GLY A 64 12.91 -13.21 -23.13
CA GLY A 64 12.19 -12.59 -24.25
C GLY A 64 12.52 -13.16 -25.63
N LEU A 65 13.31 -14.23 -25.72
CA LEU A 65 13.48 -15.02 -26.94
C LEU A 65 12.35 -16.03 -27.11
N THR A 66 11.97 -16.33 -28.35
CA THR A 66 11.03 -17.41 -28.64
C THR A 66 11.71 -18.77 -28.53
N ASP A 67 10.91 -19.82 -28.35
CA ASP A 67 11.41 -21.20 -28.26
C ASP A 67 12.23 -21.58 -29.52
N GLU A 68 11.83 -21.08 -30.69
CA GLU A 68 12.54 -21.25 -31.97
C GLU A 68 13.91 -20.56 -31.98
N GLN A 69 14.00 -19.33 -31.45
CA GLN A 69 15.27 -18.59 -31.36
C GLN A 69 16.24 -19.24 -30.36
N LEU A 70 15.73 -19.82 -29.29
CA LEU A 70 16.54 -20.56 -28.31
C LEU A 70 17.14 -21.83 -28.93
N GLU A 71 16.37 -22.55 -29.76
CA GLU A 71 16.86 -23.71 -30.51
C GLU A 71 17.90 -23.33 -31.56
N GLU A 72 17.69 -22.22 -32.30
CA GLU A 72 18.65 -21.70 -33.28
C GLU A 72 19.98 -21.27 -32.64
N LEU A 73 19.91 -20.60 -31.51
CA LEU A 73 21.08 -20.12 -30.77
C LEU A 73 21.71 -21.20 -29.88
N LYS A 74 21.04 -22.35 -29.72
CA LYS A 74 21.45 -23.48 -28.86
C LYS A 74 21.72 -23.07 -27.41
N LEU A 75 20.91 -22.15 -26.88
CA LEU A 75 20.99 -21.74 -25.49
C LEU A 75 20.24 -22.76 -24.62
N SER A 76 20.92 -23.34 -23.62
CA SER A 76 20.34 -24.26 -22.64
C SER A 76 20.25 -23.64 -21.25
N ASP A 77 19.11 -23.78 -20.58
CA ASP A 77 18.96 -23.36 -19.19
C ASP A 77 19.68 -24.32 -18.24
N ASP A 78 20.95 -24.01 -17.95
CA ASP A 78 21.79 -24.75 -17.01
C ASP A 78 21.31 -24.67 -15.55
N TRP A 79 20.45 -23.69 -15.24
CA TRP A 79 19.94 -23.44 -13.89
C TRP A 79 18.60 -24.15 -13.64
N GLY A 80 17.75 -24.30 -14.66
CA GLY A 80 16.50 -25.06 -14.57
C GLY A 80 16.69 -26.50 -14.09
N GLY A 81 17.81 -27.14 -14.43
CA GLY A 81 18.17 -28.48 -13.95
C GLY A 81 18.77 -28.53 -12.55
N LYS A 82 19.32 -27.41 -12.04
CA LYS A 82 19.96 -27.32 -10.72
C LYS A 82 19.00 -26.84 -9.64
N CYS A 83 18.10 -25.92 -10.00
CA CYS A 83 17.16 -25.28 -9.10
C CYS A 83 15.78 -25.94 -9.20
N VAL A 84 15.70 -27.21 -8.84
CA VAL A 84 14.44 -27.98 -8.89
C VAL A 84 13.67 -27.78 -7.59
N PRO A 85 12.35 -27.48 -7.65
CA PRO A 85 11.54 -27.35 -6.46
C PRO A 85 11.35 -28.69 -5.74
N SER A 86 11.32 -28.65 -4.42
CA SER A 86 11.00 -29.77 -3.54
C SER A 86 9.62 -30.35 -3.88
N GLY A 87 9.57 -31.64 -4.19
CA GLY A 87 8.33 -32.32 -4.59
C GLY A 87 8.01 -32.28 -6.08
N GLY A 88 8.95 -31.82 -6.92
CA GLY A 88 8.82 -31.80 -8.38
C GLY A 88 8.10 -30.55 -8.90
N TRP A 89 7.99 -30.47 -10.22
CA TRP A 89 7.43 -29.32 -10.92
C TRP A 89 6.33 -29.72 -11.89
N THR A 90 5.45 -28.76 -12.19
CA THR A 90 4.48 -28.85 -13.29
C THR A 90 4.77 -27.74 -14.29
N PHE A 91 4.36 -27.92 -15.54
CA PHE A 91 4.66 -26.92 -16.58
C PHE A 91 3.54 -25.89 -16.67
N ASN A 92 3.90 -24.63 -16.49
CA ASN A 92 3.00 -23.49 -16.69
C ASN A 92 3.77 -22.32 -17.29
N ARG A 93 3.59 -22.11 -18.61
CA ARG A 93 4.32 -21.11 -19.37
C ARG A 93 4.05 -19.70 -18.84
N ASP A 94 5.12 -18.94 -18.65
CA ASP A 94 5.04 -17.51 -18.35
C ASP A 94 4.56 -16.72 -19.58
N PRO A 95 3.46 -15.95 -19.49
CA PRO A 95 3.01 -15.08 -20.57
C PRO A 95 4.03 -14.03 -21.00
N ILE A 96 4.93 -13.62 -20.10
CA ILE A 96 5.92 -12.56 -20.32
C ILE A 96 7.25 -13.16 -20.83
N GLY A 97 7.48 -14.46 -20.64
CA GLY A 97 8.70 -15.15 -21.08
C GLY A 97 9.95 -14.77 -20.27
N ARG A 98 9.78 -14.40 -19.00
CA ARG A 98 10.89 -14.10 -18.07
C ARG A 98 11.31 -15.32 -17.24
N ARG A 99 10.36 -16.22 -16.96
CA ARG A 99 10.56 -17.42 -16.13
C ARG A 99 10.46 -18.71 -16.96
N ASN A 100 11.06 -19.78 -16.47
CA ASN A 100 11.19 -21.05 -17.21
C ASN A 100 9.91 -21.90 -17.27
N GLY A 101 8.87 -21.54 -16.52
CA GLY A 101 7.59 -22.23 -16.50
C GLY A 101 7.56 -23.49 -15.63
N HIS A 102 8.64 -23.78 -14.87
CA HIS A 102 8.68 -24.91 -13.94
C HIS A 102 8.08 -24.52 -12.59
N GLN A 103 6.75 -24.53 -12.50
CA GLN A 103 6.06 -24.15 -11.27
C GLN A 103 6.19 -25.24 -10.19
N PRO A 104 6.32 -24.88 -8.90
CA PRO A 104 6.34 -25.84 -7.78
C PRO A 104 5.04 -26.65 -7.67
N SER A 105 5.07 -27.74 -6.90
CA SER A 105 3.86 -28.51 -6.57
C SER A 105 2.80 -27.67 -5.84
N GLU A 106 1.51 -28.02 -5.98
CA GLU A 106 0.38 -27.28 -5.39
C GLU A 106 0.54 -27.06 -3.88
N HIS A 107 1.02 -28.08 -3.17
CA HIS A 107 1.30 -27.97 -1.73
C HIS A 107 2.37 -26.90 -1.41
N MET A 108 3.45 -26.84 -2.20
CA MET A 108 4.50 -25.85 -2.00
C MET A 108 4.05 -24.44 -2.40
N GLN A 109 3.19 -24.31 -3.42
CA GLN A 109 2.56 -23.04 -3.78
C GLN A 109 1.69 -22.49 -2.64
N GLU A 110 0.93 -23.35 -1.96
CA GLU A 110 0.17 -22.95 -0.78
C GLU A 110 1.08 -22.46 0.36
N VAL A 111 2.21 -23.13 0.61
CA VAL A 111 3.19 -22.72 1.63
C VAL A 111 3.74 -21.34 1.31
N ILE A 112 4.14 -21.10 0.06
CA ILE A 112 4.59 -19.78 -0.41
C ILE A 112 3.50 -18.73 -0.17
N THR A 113 2.27 -19.01 -0.60
CA THR A 113 1.15 -18.07 -0.49
C THR A 113 0.81 -17.74 0.97
N LYS A 114 0.83 -18.74 1.86
CA LYS A 114 0.59 -18.55 3.30
C LYS A 114 1.64 -17.63 3.91
N THR A 115 2.93 -17.88 3.64
CA THR A 115 4.01 -17.06 4.20
C THR A 115 4.06 -15.66 3.59
N ILE A 116 3.73 -15.49 2.31
CA ILE A 116 3.57 -14.16 1.71
C ILE A 116 2.48 -13.36 2.44
N ASN A 117 1.34 -14.00 2.73
CA ASN A 117 0.27 -13.34 3.48
C ASN A 117 0.71 -12.99 4.91
N GLU A 118 1.42 -13.88 5.60
CA GLU A 118 1.99 -13.61 6.92
C GLU A 118 2.96 -12.42 6.90
N ALA A 119 3.94 -12.41 5.98
CA ALA A 119 4.88 -11.31 5.79
C ALA A 119 4.16 -9.98 5.45
N LYS A 120 3.15 -10.01 4.57
CA LYS A 120 2.32 -8.84 4.24
C LYS A 120 1.54 -8.34 5.44
N THR A 121 0.97 -9.22 6.27
CA THR A 121 0.23 -8.81 7.49
C THR A 121 1.15 -8.17 8.52
N LEU A 122 2.38 -8.67 8.66
CA LEU A 122 3.42 -8.14 9.55
C LEU A 122 3.84 -6.71 9.19
N ILE A 123 3.68 -6.31 7.92
CA ILE A 123 4.12 -5.01 7.41
C ILE A 123 2.94 -4.10 7.06
N SER A 124 1.73 -4.64 7.08
CA SER A 124 0.54 -3.96 6.57
C SER A 124 0.26 -2.61 7.25
N LYS A 125 -0.31 -1.68 6.48
CA LYS A 125 -0.79 -0.39 6.99
C LYS A 125 -1.86 -0.57 8.10
N LYS A 126 -2.53 -1.73 8.15
CA LYS A 126 -3.53 -2.10 9.18
C LYS A 126 -2.94 -2.17 10.59
N GLN A 127 -1.63 -2.35 10.73
CA GLN A 127 -0.97 -2.34 12.05
C GLN A 127 -1.07 -0.97 12.74
N ILE A 128 -1.22 0.11 11.97
CA ILE A 128 -1.42 1.45 12.51
C ILE A 128 -2.74 1.53 13.27
N ASP A 129 -3.80 0.94 12.73
CA ASP A 129 -5.14 0.91 13.35
C ASP A 129 -5.14 0.04 14.61
N ALA A 130 -4.37 -1.06 14.59
CA ALA A 130 -4.13 -1.90 15.76
C ALA A 130 -3.20 -1.25 16.81
N GLY A 131 -2.55 -0.13 16.48
CA GLY A 131 -1.63 0.57 17.38
C GLY A 131 -0.29 -0.14 17.62
N VAL A 132 0.04 -1.13 16.79
CA VAL A 132 1.28 -1.92 16.86
C VAL A 132 2.41 -1.12 16.19
N CYS A 133 3.55 -1.02 16.88
CA CYS A 133 4.73 -0.33 16.36
C CYS A 133 5.63 -1.32 15.62
N VAL A 134 6.10 -0.93 14.44
CA VAL A 134 7.00 -1.75 13.63
C VAL A 134 8.43 -1.48 14.07
N THR A 135 9.17 -2.55 14.36
CA THR A 135 10.59 -2.49 14.71
C THR A 135 11.45 -3.08 13.59
N GLN A 136 12.75 -2.76 13.59
CA GLN A 136 13.68 -3.34 12.64
C GLN A 136 13.76 -4.88 12.75
N LYS A 137 13.59 -5.42 13.96
CA LYS A 137 13.55 -6.87 14.18
C LYS A 137 12.38 -7.54 13.48
N MET A 138 11.19 -6.94 13.55
CA MET A 138 10.01 -7.44 12.84
C MET A 138 10.25 -7.46 11.32
N VAL A 139 10.92 -6.44 10.77
CA VAL A 139 11.28 -6.42 9.34
C VAL A 139 12.27 -7.53 9.01
N GLN A 140 13.29 -7.76 9.84
CA GLN A 140 14.24 -8.87 9.66
C GLN A 140 13.54 -10.23 9.75
N GLU A 141 12.68 -10.44 10.74
CA GLU A 141 11.84 -11.64 10.88
C GLU A 141 10.99 -11.87 9.62
N GLY A 142 10.43 -10.79 9.05
CA GLY A 142 9.73 -10.84 7.77
C GLY A 142 10.59 -11.36 6.61
N ILE A 143 11.84 -10.89 6.51
CA ILE A 143 12.80 -11.34 5.49
C ILE A 143 13.22 -12.80 5.75
N ASP A 144 13.48 -13.16 7.00
CA ASP A 144 13.92 -14.50 7.40
C ASP A 144 12.82 -15.55 7.17
N MET A 145 11.55 -15.20 7.40
CA MET A 145 10.41 -16.05 7.03
C MET A 145 10.37 -16.35 5.54
N LEU A 146 10.55 -15.32 4.70
CA LEU A 146 10.57 -15.49 3.24
C LEU A 146 11.78 -16.33 2.80
N ARG A 147 12.96 -16.10 3.40
CA ARG A 147 14.16 -16.89 3.13
C ARG A 147 13.99 -18.35 3.53
N GLY A 148 13.40 -18.61 4.70
CA GLY A 148 13.14 -19.95 5.20
C GLY A 148 12.23 -20.75 4.26
N VAL A 149 11.17 -20.13 3.76
CA VAL A 149 10.29 -20.76 2.76
C VAL A 149 11.01 -21.02 1.44
N MET A 150 11.88 -20.11 1.02
CA MET A 150 12.70 -20.34 -0.17
C MET A 150 13.64 -21.53 -0.03
N MET A 151 14.24 -21.73 1.14
CA MET A 151 15.05 -22.92 1.39
C MET A 151 14.23 -24.23 1.41
N ILE A 152 12.95 -24.16 1.84
CA ILE A 152 12.06 -25.34 1.84
C ILE A 152 11.67 -25.71 0.40
N VAL A 153 11.27 -24.72 -0.40
CA VAL A 153 10.82 -24.97 -1.77
C VAL A 153 12.00 -25.20 -2.71
N TYR A 154 13.10 -24.46 -2.56
CA TYR A 154 14.30 -24.55 -3.39
C TYR A 154 15.55 -24.80 -2.51
N PRO A 155 15.83 -26.05 -2.13
CA PRO A 155 16.94 -26.38 -1.22
C PRO A 155 18.33 -26.09 -1.81
N MET A 156 18.44 -26.01 -3.14
CA MET A 156 19.68 -25.66 -3.86
C MET A 156 19.83 -24.15 -4.09
N ASN A 157 19.00 -23.32 -3.43
CA ASN A 157 18.82 -21.89 -3.67
C ASN A 157 18.29 -21.57 -5.08
N LEU A 158 17.89 -20.30 -5.24
CA LEU A 158 17.50 -19.75 -6.52
C LEU A 158 18.74 -19.39 -7.36
N PRO A 159 18.60 -19.26 -8.68
CA PRO A 159 19.70 -18.82 -9.53
C PRO A 159 20.25 -17.44 -9.09
N PRO A 160 21.56 -17.18 -9.21
CA PRO A 160 22.15 -15.89 -8.80
C PRO A 160 21.60 -14.67 -9.54
N HIS A 161 21.08 -14.87 -10.76
CA HIS A 161 20.45 -13.83 -11.56
C HIS A 161 18.97 -13.59 -11.23
N ASP A 162 18.38 -14.39 -10.33
CA ASP A 162 17.01 -14.20 -9.89
C ASP A 162 16.91 -12.96 -8.98
N VAL A 163 15.88 -12.13 -9.22
CA VAL A 163 15.64 -10.89 -8.47
C VAL A 163 15.45 -11.17 -6.99
N ILE A 164 14.83 -12.30 -6.62
CA ILE A 164 14.63 -12.67 -5.22
C ILE A 164 15.97 -12.89 -4.52
N GLN A 165 16.91 -13.56 -5.19
CA GLN A 165 18.23 -13.84 -4.64
C GLN A 165 19.07 -12.55 -4.54
N GLN A 166 19.03 -11.70 -5.57
CA GLN A 166 19.69 -10.39 -5.56
C GLN A 166 19.18 -9.50 -4.43
N GLU A 167 17.86 -9.50 -4.18
CA GLU A 167 17.27 -8.80 -3.05
C GLU A 167 17.75 -9.41 -1.72
N PHE A 168 17.83 -10.73 -1.55
CA PHE A 168 18.38 -11.28 -0.31
C PHE A 168 19.85 -10.94 -0.07
N ASP A 169 20.66 -10.86 -1.14
CA ASP A 169 22.09 -10.59 -1.07
C ASP A 169 22.42 -9.08 -1.07
N ASN A 170 21.40 -8.21 -1.16
CA ASN A 170 21.54 -6.75 -1.23
C ASN A 170 22.34 -6.26 -2.45
N THR A 171 22.29 -7.02 -3.55
CA THR A 171 22.96 -6.69 -4.82
C THR A 171 21.96 -6.24 -5.89
N GLU A 172 20.72 -5.93 -5.51
CA GLU A 172 19.70 -5.48 -6.45
C GLU A 172 20.10 -4.17 -7.14
N ASP A 173 20.00 -4.14 -8.48
CA ASP A 173 20.03 -2.89 -9.23
C ASP A 173 18.60 -2.39 -9.42
N LEU A 174 18.24 -1.37 -8.64
CA LEU A 174 16.92 -0.74 -8.75
C LEU A 174 16.88 0.31 -9.87
N SER A 175 18.00 0.60 -10.55
CA SER A 175 18.05 1.63 -11.58
C SER A 175 17.00 1.42 -12.68
N GLY A 176 16.31 2.50 -13.07
CA GLY A 176 15.25 2.45 -14.08
C GLY A 176 13.91 1.83 -13.65
N THR A 177 13.80 1.25 -12.44
CA THR A 177 12.53 0.72 -11.92
C THR A 177 11.75 1.78 -11.12
N GLN A 178 10.43 1.64 -11.04
CA GLN A 178 9.58 2.49 -10.19
C GLN A 178 9.98 2.42 -8.71
N ALA A 179 10.51 1.28 -8.27
CA ALA A 179 11.00 1.09 -6.91
C ALA A 179 12.15 2.03 -6.54
N SER A 180 13.00 2.43 -7.51
CA SER A 180 14.09 3.39 -7.24
C SER A 180 13.60 4.78 -6.84
N LEU A 181 12.41 5.19 -7.30
CA LEU A 181 11.81 6.47 -6.92
C LEU A 181 11.30 6.44 -5.48
N GLU A 182 10.95 5.25 -5.00
CA GLU A 182 10.39 5.08 -3.67
C GLU A 182 11.44 4.91 -2.59
N VAL A 183 12.53 4.19 -2.88
CA VAL A 183 13.63 3.93 -1.94
C VAL A 183 14.36 5.21 -1.59
N ILE A 184 14.64 5.39 -0.30
CA ILE A 184 15.31 6.58 0.22
C ILE A 184 16.68 6.17 0.74
N ASP A 185 17.74 6.77 0.21
CA ASP A 185 19.08 6.58 0.75
C ASP A 185 19.13 7.06 2.22
N PRO A 186 19.62 6.24 3.17
CA PRO A 186 19.77 6.63 4.57
C PRO A 186 20.55 7.92 4.80
N SER A 187 21.43 8.34 3.88
CA SER A 187 22.15 9.62 3.95
C SER A 187 21.32 10.82 3.49
N LEU A 188 20.42 10.61 2.51
CA LEU A 188 19.56 11.65 1.93
C LEU A 188 18.18 11.72 2.59
N ALA A 189 17.91 10.89 3.59
CA ALA A 189 16.63 10.89 4.30
C ALA A 189 16.47 12.13 5.19
N GLN A 190 15.28 12.75 5.13
CA GLN A 190 14.88 13.87 6.00
C GLN A 190 13.56 13.55 6.69
N LEU A 191 13.46 13.93 7.96
CA LEU A 191 12.23 13.84 8.75
C LEU A 191 11.61 15.22 8.93
N TRP A 192 10.30 15.31 8.78
CA TRP A 192 9.54 16.55 8.91
C TRP A 192 8.48 16.40 9.98
N PHE A 193 8.46 17.36 10.91
CA PHE A 193 7.45 17.46 11.95
C PHE A 193 6.77 18.83 11.88
N SER A 194 5.44 18.86 11.76
CA SER A 194 4.64 20.09 11.68
C SER A 194 5.15 21.11 10.63
N GLY A 195 5.61 20.62 9.47
CA GLY A 195 6.16 21.46 8.40
C GLY A 195 7.55 22.04 8.67
N LYS A 196 8.23 21.61 9.73
CA LYS A 196 9.64 21.94 10.01
C LYS A 196 10.51 20.70 9.81
N GLU A 197 11.66 20.89 9.17
CA GLU A 197 12.67 19.85 9.03
C GLU A 197 13.35 19.58 10.38
N MET A 198 13.45 18.30 10.72
CA MET A 198 14.20 17.82 11.87
C MET A 198 15.66 17.63 11.44
N GLN A 199 16.52 18.53 11.90
CA GLN A 199 17.92 18.54 11.50
C GLN A 199 18.68 17.41 12.20
N ARG A 200 19.52 16.71 11.42
CA ARG A 200 20.46 15.71 11.96
C ARG A 200 21.43 16.36 12.96
N GLY A 201 21.77 15.63 14.02
CA GLY A 201 22.61 16.11 15.11
C GLY A 201 21.86 16.80 16.27
N LYS A 202 20.58 17.15 16.10
CA LYS A 202 19.73 17.61 17.22
C LYS A 202 19.05 16.44 17.92
N LYS A 203 18.47 16.69 19.09
CA LYS A 203 17.65 15.71 19.81
C LYS A 203 16.19 15.85 19.42
N LEU A 204 15.42 14.76 19.54
CA LEU A 204 13.97 14.80 19.37
C LEU A 204 13.31 15.78 20.35
N SER A 205 13.89 15.98 21.53
CA SER A 205 13.43 16.93 22.55
C SER A 205 13.25 18.37 22.06
N ASP A 206 14.07 18.80 21.11
CA ASP A 206 14.06 20.19 20.64
C ASP A 206 12.82 20.48 19.78
N TYR A 207 12.21 19.43 19.23
CA TYR A 207 11.03 19.51 18.37
C TYR A 207 9.76 19.07 19.10
N LEU A 208 9.84 18.00 19.89
CA LEU A 208 8.68 17.39 20.56
C LEU A 208 8.49 17.87 22.01
N GLY A 209 9.45 18.61 22.57
CA GLY A 209 9.47 19.03 23.96
C GLY A 209 9.96 17.94 24.90
N LYS A 210 9.51 17.94 26.16
CA LYS A 210 9.94 16.97 27.20
C LYS A 210 8.93 15.83 27.44
N ASN A 211 7.84 15.79 26.67
CA ASN A 211 6.74 14.87 26.94
C ASN A 211 6.90 13.56 26.18
N GLU A 212 7.16 12.49 26.93
CA GLU A 212 7.31 11.15 26.38
C GLU A 212 6.00 10.40 26.16
N LYS A 213 4.83 10.94 26.48
CA LYS A 213 3.53 10.28 26.24
C LYS A 213 2.79 10.94 25.07
N THR A 214 3.50 11.15 23.97
CA THR A 214 2.97 11.84 22.79
C THR A 214 2.94 10.91 21.58
N LYS A 215 1.87 11.03 20.78
CA LYS A 215 1.79 10.47 19.44
C LYS A 215 1.91 11.63 18.46
N VAL A 216 2.91 11.59 17.60
CA VAL A 216 3.20 12.67 16.65
C VAL A 216 3.29 12.15 15.24
N ILE A 217 2.93 12.97 14.27
CA ILE A 217 2.99 12.60 12.86
C ILE A 217 4.28 13.14 12.26
N VAL A 218 5.05 12.26 11.62
CA VAL A 218 6.33 12.58 11.01
C VAL A 218 6.29 12.16 9.55
N LYS A 219 6.68 13.07 8.65
CA LYS A 219 6.77 12.79 7.22
C LYS A 219 8.22 12.50 6.83
N VAL A 220 8.46 11.41 6.13
CA VAL A 220 9.77 11.05 5.55
C VAL A 220 9.83 11.58 4.12
N SER A 221 10.92 12.27 3.78
CA SER A 221 11.18 12.73 2.41
C SER A 221 12.65 12.56 2.02
N LYS A 222 12.93 12.68 0.72
CA LYS A 222 14.29 12.70 0.17
C LYS A 222 14.80 14.15 0.12
N MET A 223 16.08 14.33 0.44
CA MET A 223 16.76 15.61 0.31
C MET A 223 16.61 16.16 -1.12
N GLY A 224 16.14 17.40 -1.22
CA GLY A 224 15.87 18.08 -2.50
C GLY A 224 14.41 18.07 -2.95
N GLN A 225 13.50 17.31 -2.32
CA GLN A 225 12.07 17.33 -2.63
C GLN A 225 11.27 18.45 -1.94
N GLY A 226 11.95 19.32 -1.19
CA GLY A 226 11.31 20.44 -0.47
C GLY A 226 10.47 20.00 0.72
N ALA A 227 9.76 20.96 1.33
CA ALA A 227 8.90 20.68 2.46
C ALA A 227 7.68 19.87 2.02
N PRO A 228 7.33 18.76 2.71
CA PRO A 228 6.16 17.99 2.37
C PRO A 228 4.89 18.81 2.60
N ALA A 229 3.86 18.53 1.80
CA ALA A 229 2.55 19.18 1.94
C ALA A 229 2.03 19.06 3.38
N ARG A 230 1.39 20.12 3.88
CA ARG A 230 0.75 20.09 5.20
C ARG A 230 -0.39 19.09 5.19
N GLU A 231 -0.61 18.46 6.33
CA GLU A 231 -1.74 17.55 6.46
C GLU A 231 -3.06 18.31 6.27
N PRO A 232 -4.03 17.72 5.54
CA PRO A 232 -5.36 18.27 5.49
C PRO A 232 -5.96 18.27 6.89
N VAL A 233 -6.51 19.41 7.30
CA VAL A 233 -7.14 19.60 8.62
C VAL A 233 -8.40 18.72 8.76
N VAL A 234 -9.00 18.34 7.63
CA VAL A 234 -10.22 17.54 7.53
C VAL A 234 -9.87 16.16 6.99
N GLY A 235 -10.30 15.10 7.66
CA GLY A 235 -10.10 13.72 7.21
C GLY A 235 -10.80 13.44 5.87
N GLU A 236 -10.38 12.40 5.14
CA GLU A 236 -11.00 12.07 3.85
C GLU A 236 -12.48 11.72 3.96
N GLU A 237 -12.87 10.98 5.00
CA GLU A 237 -14.27 10.62 5.24
C GLU A 237 -15.13 11.84 5.57
N GLU A 238 -14.61 12.71 6.44
CA GLU A 238 -15.27 13.97 6.80
C GLU A 238 -15.36 14.91 5.59
N ARG A 239 -14.32 14.95 4.75
CA ARG A 239 -14.33 15.69 3.48
C ARG A 239 -15.38 15.13 2.52
N LYS A 240 -15.51 13.80 2.42
CA LYS A 240 -16.57 13.15 1.60
C LYS A 240 -17.96 13.49 2.13
N GLN A 241 -18.17 13.43 3.45
CA GLN A 241 -19.43 13.83 4.08
C GLN A 241 -19.74 15.31 3.86
N MET A 242 -18.75 16.19 3.98
CA MET A 242 -18.89 17.61 3.69
C MET A 242 -19.24 17.85 2.22
N MET A 243 -18.57 17.17 1.27
CA MET A 243 -18.90 17.24 -0.15
C MET A 243 -20.32 16.74 -0.43
N LEU A 244 -20.73 15.62 0.18
CA LEU A 244 -22.09 15.08 0.05
C LEU A 244 -23.13 16.06 0.61
N HIS A 245 -22.86 16.67 1.75
CA HIS A 245 -23.74 17.67 2.35
C HIS A 245 -23.83 18.93 1.49
N GLN A 246 -22.70 19.41 0.95
CA GLN A 246 -22.66 20.53 0.01
C GLN A 246 -23.44 20.22 -1.27
N TYR A 247 -23.31 19.01 -1.81
CA TYR A 247 -24.03 18.56 -2.99
C TYR A 247 -25.54 18.51 -2.74
N ARG A 248 -26.00 17.90 -1.63
CA ARG A 248 -27.42 17.88 -1.25
C ARG A 248 -27.98 19.29 -1.09
N ARG A 249 -27.24 20.17 -0.41
CA ARG A 249 -27.65 21.57 -0.23
C ARG A 249 -27.74 22.31 -1.57
N GLN A 250 -26.83 22.04 -2.51
CA GLN A 250 -26.89 22.62 -3.86
C GLN A 250 -28.10 22.11 -4.63
N GLU A 251 -28.41 20.81 -4.55
CA GLU A 251 -29.62 20.26 -5.18
C GLU A 251 -30.90 20.86 -4.58
N GLU A 252 -30.97 20.98 -3.25
CA GLU A 252 -32.10 21.64 -2.56
C GLU A 252 -32.25 23.10 -2.99
N LEU A 253 -31.15 23.87 -3.04
CA LEU A 253 -31.17 25.26 -3.51
C LEU A 253 -31.61 25.36 -4.97
N LYS A 254 -31.09 24.49 -5.84
CA LYS A 254 -31.49 24.45 -7.25
C LYS A 254 -32.97 24.10 -7.41
N LYS A 255 -33.49 23.19 -6.57
CA LYS A 255 -34.91 22.85 -6.54
C LYS A 255 -35.75 24.04 -6.10
N LEU A 256 -35.33 24.76 -5.05
CA LEU A 256 -35.99 25.99 -4.59
C LEU A 256 -35.95 27.11 -5.64
N GLU A 257 -34.84 27.27 -6.38
CA GLU A 257 -34.75 28.25 -7.48
C GLU A 257 -35.66 27.89 -8.67
N GLN A 258 -35.87 26.60 -8.92
CA GLN A 258 -36.77 26.10 -9.97
C GLN A 258 -38.24 26.11 -9.54
N ASP A 259 -38.52 26.09 -8.24
CA ASP A 259 -39.87 26.16 -7.70
C ASP A 259 -40.37 27.61 -7.83
N GLY A 260 -41.09 27.89 -8.91
CA GLY A 260 -41.58 29.23 -9.28
C GLY A 260 -42.72 29.75 -8.41
N ASP A 261 -42.68 29.54 -7.09
CA ASP A 261 -43.69 29.92 -6.09
C ASP A 261 -45.14 29.42 -6.34
N ASP A 262 -45.40 28.65 -7.40
CA ASP A 262 -46.74 28.15 -7.74
C ASP A 262 -47.17 26.93 -6.90
N HIS A 263 -46.29 26.34 -6.09
CA HIS A 263 -46.60 25.17 -5.24
C HIS A 263 -47.70 25.47 -4.20
N TYR A 264 -47.94 26.74 -3.85
CA TYR A 264 -49.07 27.10 -3.00
C TYR A 264 -50.43 26.88 -3.70
N LEU A 265 -50.50 26.95 -5.04
CA LEU A 265 -51.74 26.77 -5.81
C LEU A 265 -52.26 25.32 -5.75
N ASP A 266 -51.36 24.35 -5.55
CA ASP A 266 -51.68 22.93 -5.37
C ASP A 266 -52.01 22.55 -3.92
N SER A 267 -51.90 23.51 -2.98
CA SER A 267 -52.17 23.25 -1.58
C SER A 267 -53.68 23.15 -1.29
N ALA A 268 -54.07 22.28 -0.35
CA ALA A 268 -55.47 22.05 0.01
C ALA A 268 -56.23 23.31 0.45
N TRP A 269 -55.53 24.34 0.94
CA TRP A 269 -56.12 25.63 1.32
C TRP A 269 -56.45 26.54 0.12
N ALA A 270 -55.79 26.34 -1.03
CA ALA A 270 -56.08 27.06 -2.27
C ALA A 270 -57.31 26.48 -3.02
N ASP A 271 -57.80 25.30 -2.62
CA ASP A 271 -59.02 24.73 -3.18
C ASP A 271 -60.26 25.48 -2.65
N SER A 272 -60.72 26.47 -3.44
CA SER A 272 -61.97 27.22 -3.20
C SER A 272 -63.23 26.34 -3.08
N LYS A 273 -63.18 25.07 -3.51
CA LYS A 273 -64.29 24.12 -3.45
C LYS A 273 -64.18 23.11 -2.30
N SER A 274 -63.10 23.14 -1.52
CA SER A 274 -62.85 22.24 -0.38
C SER A 274 -64.01 22.25 0.62
N LEU A 275 -64.47 23.44 1.01
CA LEU A 275 -65.55 23.65 1.97
C LEU A 275 -66.92 23.21 1.42
N LYS A 276 -67.13 23.32 0.11
CA LYS A 276 -68.33 22.80 -0.56
C LYS A 276 -68.32 21.28 -0.60
N ARG A 277 -67.17 20.66 -0.87
CA ARG A 277 -67.01 19.19 -0.88
C ARG A 277 -67.21 18.60 0.50
N SER A 278 -66.70 19.24 1.56
CA SER A 278 -66.93 18.79 2.94
C SER A 278 -68.41 18.86 3.32
N PHE A 279 -69.11 19.94 2.97
CA PHE A 279 -70.54 20.08 3.27
C PHE A 279 -71.42 19.10 2.48
N GLN A 280 -70.98 18.67 1.30
CA GLN A 280 -71.68 17.68 0.46
C GLN A 280 -71.26 16.23 0.76
N GLY A 281 -70.36 15.99 1.73
CA GLY A 281 -69.90 14.65 2.11
C GLY A 281 -69.02 13.97 1.05
N LEU A 282 -68.38 14.73 0.17
CA LEU A 282 -67.61 14.24 -0.99
C LEU A 282 -66.09 14.28 -0.76
N SER A 283 -65.61 14.10 0.47
CA SER A 283 -64.19 14.25 0.84
C SER A 283 -63.25 13.18 0.28
N ASP A 284 -63.75 11.97 -0.03
CA ASP A 284 -62.92 10.80 -0.41
C ASP A 284 -63.02 10.38 -1.89
N VAL A 285 -63.44 11.29 -2.78
CA VAL A 285 -63.56 10.97 -4.21
C VAL A 285 -62.27 11.34 -4.96
N SER A 286 -61.35 10.38 -5.08
CA SER A 286 -60.16 10.53 -5.95
C SER A 286 -60.45 10.00 -7.35
N TRP A 287 -60.34 10.86 -8.37
CA TRP A 287 -60.49 10.47 -9.79
C TRP A 287 -59.21 9.92 -10.43
N ARG A 288 -58.09 9.89 -9.69
CA ARG A 288 -56.85 9.25 -10.17
C ARG A 288 -56.91 7.75 -9.85
N PRO A 289 -56.53 6.85 -10.78
CA PRO A 289 -56.41 5.44 -10.49
C PRO A 289 -55.33 5.23 -9.43
N LYS A 290 -55.57 4.27 -8.52
CA LYS A 290 -54.55 3.80 -7.57
C LYS A 290 -53.50 2.96 -8.27
#